data_AF-A0AAW9EC81-F1
#
_entry.id   AF-A0AAW9EC81-F1
#
_cell.length_a   1.000
_cell.length_b   1.000
_cell.length_c   1.000
_cell.angle_alpha   90.00
_cell.angle_beta   90.00
_cell.angle_gamma   90.00
#
_symmetry.space_group_name_H-M   'P 1'
#
loop_
_entity.id
_entity.type
_entity.pdbx_description
1 polymer ?
#
loop_
_entity_poly.entity_id
_entity_poly.type
_entity_poly.pdbx_seq_one_letter_code
_entity_poly.pdbx_strand_id
1 'polypeptide(L)'
;EQKEVVSILDSSSRNLQKLIEQLLDYNRKQADSAVELENVELAPLVETVVSAHSLPARAKMMHTDVDLKATACLAEPMLLMSVLDNL
;
A
#
# COMPACT_ATOMS: atom_id res chain seq x y z
N GLU A 1 6.10 -31.10 -7.17
CA GLU A 1 7.20 -30.38 -7.84
C GLU A 1 6.73 -29.48 -8.99
N GLN A 2 6.21 -29.96 -10.13
CA GLN A 2 5.82 -29.06 -11.26
C GLN A 2 4.69 -28.05 -10.94
N LYS A 3 3.68 -28.43 -10.13
CA LYS A 3 2.60 -27.50 -9.74
C LYS A 3 3.07 -26.33 -8.87
N GLU A 4 4.15 -26.54 -8.12
CA GLU A 4 4.72 -25.55 -7.21
C GLU A 4 5.49 -24.48 -7.99
N VAL A 5 6.24 -24.90 -9.01
CA VAL A 5 6.95 -23.99 -9.93
C VAL A 5 5.97 -23.10 -10.69
N VAL A 6 4.87 -23.66 -11.22
CA VAL A 6 3.84 -22.88 -11.93
C VAL A 6 3.14 -21.89 -10.99
N SER A 7 2.86 -22.30 -9.75
CA SER A 7 2.29 -21.43 -8.71
C SER A 7 3.21 -20.26 -8.37
N ILE A 8 4.51 -20.50 -8.23
CA ILE A 8 5.51 -19.45 -7.96
C ILE A 8 5.59 -18.48 -9.14
N LEU A 9 5.58 -19.00 -10.38
CA LEU A 9 5.68 -18.17 -11.58
C LEU A 9 4.46 -17.25 -11.75
N ASP A 10 3.25 -17.76 -11.51
CA ASP A 10 2.01 -16.98 -11.57
C ASP A 10 2.01 -15.87 -10.50
N SER A 11 2.42 -16.20 -9.27
CA SER A 11 2.53 -15.22 -8.20
C SER A 11 3.56 -14.12 -8.50
N SER A 12 4.72 -14.50 -9.03
CA SER A 12 5.78 -13.56 -9.43
C SER A 12 5.34 -12.64 -10.57
N SER A 13 4.62 -13.18 -11.55
CA SER A 13 4.12 -12.42 -12.70
C SER A 13 3.06 -11.40 -12.29
N ARG A 14 2.13 -11.78 -11.41
CA ARG A 14 1.12 -10.87 -10.84
C ARG A 14 1.76 -9.78 -9.99
N ASN A 15 2.80 -10.12 -9.24
CA ASN A 15 3.50 -9.14 -8.39
C ASN A 15 4.26 -8.11 -9.26
N LEU A 16 4.93 -8.57 -10.32
CA LEU A 16 5.59 -7.70 -11.27
C LEU A 16 4.59 -6.78 -11.99
N GLN A 17 3.42 -7.30 -12.37
CA GLN A 17 2.37 -6.51 -13.00
C GLN A 17 1.87 -5.40 -12.07
N LYS A 18 1.64 -5.69 -10.78
CA LYS A 18 1.28 -4.67 -9.78
C LYS A 18 2.34 -3.59 -9.64
N LEU A 19 3.62 -3.97 -9.62
CA LEU A 19 4.73 -3.01 -9.54
C LEU A 19 4.80 -2.10 -10.78
N ILE A 20 4.55 -2.64 -11.97
CA ILE A 20 4.48 -1.86 -13.21
C ILE A 20 3.31 -0.87 -13.14
N GLU A 21 2.13 -1.30 -12.69
CA GLU A 21 0.95 -0.45 -12.53
C GLU A 21 1.20 0.66 -11.52
N GLN A 22 1.75 0.35 -10.35
CA GLN A 22 2.13 1.34 -9.33
C GLN A 22 3.12 2.38 -9.86
N LEU A 23 4.13 1.94 -10.64
CA LEU A 23 5.14 2.83 -11.20
C LEU A 23 4.58 3.72 -12.31
N LEU A 24 3.66 3.20 -13.13
CA LEU A 24 2.95 3.99 -14.14
C LEU A 24 2.00 5.00 -13.50
N ASP A 25 1.26 4.61 -12.46
CA ASP A 25 0.39 5.52 -11.70
C ASP A 25 1.19 6.62 -11.01
N TYR A 26 2.36 6.30 -10.45
CA TYR A 26 3.28 7.30 -9.90
C TYR A 26 3.77 8.29 -10.97
N ASN A 27 4.25 7.81 -12.11
CA ASN A 27 4.70 8.68 -13.21
C ASN A 27 3.58 9.57 -13.73
N ARG A 28 2.35 9.05 -13.83
CA ARG A 28 1.18 9.84 -14.24
C ARG A 28 0.86 10.94 -13.22
N LYS A 29 0.87 10.62 -11.92
CA LYS A 29 0.69 11.60 -10.84
C LYS A 29 1.81 12.65 -10.79
N GLN A 30 3.04 12.28 -11.15
CA GLN A 30 4.18 13.21 -11.20
C GLN A 30 4.10 14.17 -12.40
N ALA A 31 3.55 13.70 -13.52
CA ALA A 31 3.41 14.49 -14.75
C ALA A 31 2.22 15.48 -14.72
N ASP A 32 1.24 15.27 -13.83
CA ASP A 32 -0.03 16.00 -13.83
C ASP A 32 -0.21 16.83 -12.54
N SER A 33 0.16 18.12 -12.61
CA SER A 33 -0.21 19.23 -11.72
C SER A 33 0.05 19.13 -10.20
N ALA A 34 -0.09 20.29 -9.54
CA ALA A 34 0.22 20.48 -8.13
C ALA A 34 -0.54 19.47 -7.23
N VAL A 35 0.21 18.83 -6.34
CA VAL A 35 -0.32 17.94 -5.31
C VAL A 35 -1.25 18.75 -4.39
N GLU A 36 -2.56 18.53 -4.49
CA GLU A 36 -3.52 19.15 -3.57
C GLU A 36 -3.39 18.48 -2.20
N LEU A 37 -3.01 19.28 -1.20
CA LEU A 37 -2.85 18.82 0.17
C LEU A 37 -4.14 19.05 0.93
N GLU A 38 -4.62 18.00 1.58
CA GLU A 38 -5.78 18.01 2.45
C GLU A 38 -5.36 17.69 3.89
N ASN A 39 -6.18 18.10 4.86
CA ASN A 39 -5.99 17.67 6.24
C ASN A 39 -6.55 16.25 6.42
N VAL A 40 -5.67 15.25 6.45
CA VAL A 40 -6.02 13.83 6.49
C VAL A 40 -6.00 13.32 7.91
N GLU A 41 -7.10 12.71 8.36
CA GLU A 41 -7.14 12.00 9.64
C GLU A 41 -6.39 10.66 9.54
N LEU A 42 -5.38 10.48 10.40
CA LEU A 42 -4.45 9.35 10.30
C LEU A 42 -5.04 8.03 10.77
N ALA A 43 -5.89 8.07 11.82
CA ALA A 43 -6.49 6.86 12.38
C ALA A 43 -7.31 6.04 11.37
N PRO A 44 -8.31 6.60 10.65
CA PRO A 44 -9.09 5.83 9.68
C PRO A 44 -8.26 5.36 8.49
N LEU A 45 -7.27 6.15 8.07
CA LEU A 45 -6.39 5.79 6.96
C LEU A 45 -5.53 4.57 7.32
N VAL A 46 -4.87 4.60 8.49
CA VAL A 46 -4.03 3.50 8.96
C VAL A 46 -4.85 2.25 9.27
N GLU A 47 -6.05 2.40 9.83
CA GLU A 47 -6.96 1.27 10.06
C GLU A 47 -7.32 0.54 8.75
N THR A 48 -7.54 1.30 7.67
CA THR A 48 -7.83 0.74 6.34
C THR A 48 -6.64 -0.09 5.83
N VAL A 49 -5.42 0.44 5.92
CA VAL A 49 -4.19 -0.24 5.48
C VAL A 49 -3.94 -1.50 6.31
N VAL A 50 -3.98 -1.40 7.64
CA VAL A 50 -3.77 -2.56 8.53
C VAL A 50 -4.81 -3.65 8.28
N SER A 51 -6.07 -3.27 8.05
CA SER A 51 -7.13 -4.22 7.72
C SER A 51 -6.86 -4.96 6.41
N ALA A 52 -6.39 -4.26 5.37
CA ALA A 52 -6.03 -4.85 4.08
C ALA A 52 -4.88 -5.87 4.19
N HIS A 53 -3.93 -5.64 5.10
CA HIS A 53 -2.77 -6.52 5.32
C HIS A 53 -2.95 -7.57 6.43
N SER A 54 -4.08 -7.57 7.13
CA SER A 54 -4.33 -8.44 8.29
C SER A 54 -4.22 -9.94 7.97
N LEU A 55 -4.75 -10.38 6.82
CA LEU A 55 -4.70 -11.80 6.42
C LEU A 55 -3.28 -12.25 6.03
N PRO A 56 -2.54 -11.52 5.16
CA PRO A 56 -1.12 -11.79 4.91
C PRO A 56 -0.26 -11.78 6.19
N ALA A 57 -0.48 -10.82 7.09
CA ALA A 57 0.24 -10.73 8.37
C ALA A 57 -0.03 -11.96 9.24
N ARG A 58 -1.29 -12.36 9.37
CA ARG A 58 -1.68 -13.56 10.14
C ARG A 58 -1.08 -14.84 9.58
N ALA A 59 -1.06 -14.99 8.25
CA ALA A 59 -0.44 -16.15 7.60
C ALA A 59 1.06 -16.26 7.90
N LYS A 60 1.72 -15.14 8.21
CA LYS A 60 3.13 -15.05 8.58
C LYS A 60 3.37 -14.96 10.10
N MET A 61 2.32 -15.10 10.92
CA MET A 61 2.39 -14.91 12.37
C MET A 61 2.97 -13.55 12.77
N MET A 62 2.74 -12.51 11.96
CA MET A 62 3.16 -11.15 12.24
C MET A 62 2.09 -10.45 13.07
N HIS A 63 2.54 -9.58 13.99
CA HIS A 63 1.69 -8.66 14.72
C HIS A 63 1.95 -7.24 14.25
N THR A 64 0.88 -6.43 14.15
CA THR A 64 0.94 -5.05 13.70
C THR A 64 0.46 -4.15 14.83
N ASP A 65 1.37 -3.37 15.41
CA ASP A 65 1.07 -2.34 16.39
C ASP A 65 0.97 -0.97 15.72
N VAL A 66 -0.01 -0.17 16.12
CA VAL A 66 -0.23 1.18 15.61
C VAL A 66 -0.12 2.18 16.75
N ASP A 67 0.87 3.07 16.68
CA ASP A 67 1.10 4.16 17.65
C ASP A 67 1.12 5.51 16.92
N LEU A 68 -0.04 6.18 16.86
CA LEU A 68 -0.19 7.48 16.21
C LEU A 68 0.05 8.61 17.20
N LYS A 69 1.11 9.39 16.98
CA LYS A 69 1.42 10.60 17.78
C LYS A 69 0.64 11.84 17.32
N ALA A 70 0.20 11.85 16.07
CA ALA A 70 -0.60 12.91 15.48
C ALA A 70 -1.98 12.36 15.11
N THR A 71 -3.01 13.20 15.21
CA THR A 71 -4.37 12.86 14.80
C THR A 71 -4.60 13.06 13.31
N ALA A 72 -3.95 14.08 12.73
CA ALA A 72 -4.05 14.42 11.32
C ALA A 72 -2.74 15.01 10.77
N CYS A 73 -2.59 15.01 9.44
CA CYS A 73 -1.51 15.70 8.75
C CYS A 73 -1.97 16.32 7.42
N LEU A 74 -1.22 17.30 6.93
CA LEU A 74 -1.40 17.84 5.57
C LEU A 74 -0.73 16.92 4.56
N ALA A 75 -1.51 16.26 3.73
CA ALA A 75 -1.04 15.31 2.72
C ALA A 75 -2.03 15.19 1.56
N GLU A 76 -1.58 14.66 0.43
CA GLU A 76 -2.50 14.17 -0.59
C GLU A 76 -2.95 12.76 -0.17
N PRO A 77 -4.27 12.54 0.03
CA PRO A 77 -4.77 11.31 0.64
C PRO A 77 -4.34 10.02 -0.10
N MET A 78 -4.37 10.02 -1.43
CA MET A 78 -4.11 8.80 -2.21
C MET A 78 -2.62 8.44 -2.23
N LEU A 79 -1.72 9.43 -2.25
CA LEU A 79 -0.28 9.24 -2.15
C LEU A 79 0.10 8.80 -0.74
N LEU A 80 -0.49 9.38 0.30
CA LEU A 80 -0.25 8.94 1.67
C LEU A 80 -0.72 7.49 1.88
N MET A 81 -1.90 7.13 1.37
CA MET A 81 -2.40 5.75 1.40
C MET A 81 -1.44 4.80 0.69
N SER A 82 -0.96 5.17 -0.51
CA SER A 82 -0.01 4.37 -1.27
C SER A 82 1.30 4.17 -0.52
N VAL A 83 1.85 5.21 0.11
CA VAL A 83 3.09 5.08 0.91
C VAL A 83 2.87 4.12 2.08
N LEU A 84 1.76 4.27 2.82
CA LEU A 84 1.46 3.39 3.95
C LEU A 84 1.23 1.93 3.54
N ASP A 85 0.59 1.69 2.39
CA ASP A 85 0.37 0.34 1.84
C ASP A 85 1.68 -0.36 1.43
N ASN A 86 2.74 0.41 1.20
CA ASN A 86 4.05 -0.09 0.77
C ASN A 86 5.09 -0.24 1.90
N LEU A 87 4.71 -0.04 3.16
CA LEU A 87 5.59 -0.25 4.33
C LEU A 87 5.61 -1.72 4.77
#